data_AF-A0A1F7Q9M3-F1
#
_entry.id   AF-A0A1F7Q9M3-F1
#
_cell.length_a   1.000
_cell.length_b   1.000
_cell.length_c   1.000
_cell.angle_alpha   90.00
_cell.angle_beta   90.00
_cell.angle_gamma   90.00
#
_symmetry.space_group_name_H-M   'P 1'
#
loop_
_entity.id
_entity.type
_entity.pdbx_description
1 polymer ?
#
loop_
_entity_poly.entity_id
_entity_poly.type
_entity_poly.pdbx_seq_one_letter_code
_entity_poly.pdbx_strand_id
1 'polypeptide(L)'
;MSSAWDLTFAVRPPRAVFLNFPLNHETGKANDPALQRRILLDAFRAFETLWAPGQILTLPYVWDPADRSWEDTDFGPGVELYGVGTPIQGGFAERTLGRAGRARA
;
A
#
# COMPACT_ATOMS: atom_id res chain seq x y z
N MET A 1 1.84 6.68 1.71
CA MET A 1 0.95 5.89 2.57
C MET A 1 0.15 4.98 1.66
N SER A 2 -0.17 3.76 2.09
CA SER A 2 -0.80 2.74 1.24
C SER A 2 -1.69 1.81 2.05
N SER A 3 -2.67 1.19 1.37
CA SER A 3 -3.61 0.17 1.88
C SER A 3 -3.36 -1.22 1.29
N ALA A 4 -2.50 -1.34 0.28
CA ALA A 4 -2.13 -2.62 -0.35
C ALA A 4 -0.72 -3.06 0.10
N TRP A 5 -0.64 -3.95 1.09
CA TRP A 5 0.64 -4.27 1.74
C TRP A 5 1.62 -4.99 0.80
N ASP A 6 1.11 -6.00 0.09
CA ASP A 6 1.85 -6.85 -0.84
C ASP A 6 2.46 -6.04 -2.00
N LEU A 7 1.66 -5.17 -2.62
CA LEU A 7 2.12 -4.25 -3.68
C LEU A 7 3.16 -3.26 -3.14
N THR A 8 2.88 -2.66 -1.98
CA THR A 8 3.81 -1.72 -1.34
C THR A 8 5.14 -2.40 -1.02
N PHE A 9 5.11 -3.64 -0.56
CA PHE A 9 6.31 -4.41 -0.31
C PHE A 9 7.06 -4.77 -1.60
N ALA A 10 6.34 -5.18 -2.66
CA ALA A 10 6.91 -5.60 -3.93
C ALA A 10 7.70 -4.49 -4.64
N VAL A 11 7.19 -3.25 -4.60
CA VAL A 11 7.84 -2.08 -5.23
C VAL A 11 9.02 -1.53 -4.43
N ARG A 12 9.28 -2.07 -3.22
CA ARG A 12 10.44 -1.75 -2.36
C ARG A 12 10.68 -0.24 -2.21
N PRO A 13 9.69 0.53 -1.71
CA PRO A 13 9.85 1.94 -1.51
C PRO A 13 10.95 2.20 -0.48
N PRO A 14 11.65 3.35 -0.55
CA PRO A 14 12.63 3.71 0.46
C PRO A 14 12.04 3.67 1.87
N ARG A 15 10.85 4.25 2.08
CA ARG A 15 10.10 4.17 3.34
C ARG A 15 8.61 4.25 3.02
N ALA A 16 7.79 3.55 3.78
CA ALA A 16 6.34 3.63 3.62
C ALA A 16 5.59 3.55 4.96
N VAL A 17 4.35 4.01 4.93
CA VAL A 17 3.37 3.83 6.00
C VAL A 17 2.22 3.02 5.41
N PHE A 18 1.80 2.00 6.14
CA PHE A 18 0.72 1.11 5.78
C PHE A 18 -0.46 1.29 6.75
N LEU A 19 -1.67 1.41 6.20
CA LEU A 19 -2.92 1.44 6.93
C LEU A 19 -3.82 0.31 6.41
N ASN A 20 -4.18 -0.65 7.27
CA ASN A 20 -4.97 -1.81 6.87
C ASN A 20 -6.48 -1.51 6.77
N PHE A 21 -6.82 -0.61 5.85
CA PHE A 21 -8.18 -0.19 5.52
C PHE A 21 -8.53 -0.67 4.11
N PRO A 22 -9.82 -0.67 3.72
CA PRO A 22 -10.24 -0.91 2.34
C PRO A 22 -9.46 -0.05 1.34
N LEU A 23 -9.36 -0.53 0.10
CA LEU A 23 -8.74 0.23 -0.99
C LEU A 23 -9.42 1.60 -1.14
N ASN A 24 -8.63 2.63 -1.48
CA ASN A 24 -9.04 4.03 -1.59
C ASN A 24 -9.41 4.72 -0.26
N HIS A 25 -9.08 4.11 0.88
CA HIS A 25 -9.30 4.68 2.23
C HIS A 25 -8.01 4.82 3.05
N GLU A 26 -6.87 5.01 2.38
CA GLU A 26 -5.53 5.06 2.98
C GLU A 26 -5.37 6.20 3.99
N THR A 27 -6.23 7.21 3.93
CA THR A 27 -6.23 8.40 4.80
C THR A 27 -7.34 8.39 5.85
N GLY A 28 -8.19 7.34 5.90
CA GLY A 28 -9.24 7.19 6.90
C GLY A 28 -10.65 7.06 6.32
N LYS A 29 -11.65 7.02 7.21
CA LYS A 29 -13.07 6.91 6.85
C LYS A 29 -13.60 8.21 6.23
N ALA A 30 -14.54 8.08 5.30
CA ALA A 30 -15.28 9.24 4.79
C ALA A 30 -16.01 9.97 5.94
N ASN A 31 -16.04 11.30 5.86
CA ASN A 31 -16.72 12.18 6.83
C ASN A 31 -16.23 12.08 8.29
N ASP A 32 -15.05 11.52 8.54
CA ASP A 32 -14.41 11.51 9.86
C ASP A 32 -13.07 12.28 9.85
N PRO A 33 -13.11 13.63 9.81
CA PRO A 33 -11.90 14.44 9.75
C PRO A 33 -11.02 14.30 10.99
N ALA A 34 -11.59 13.93 12.15
CA ALA A 34 -10.85 13.73 13.38
C ALA A 34 -10.00 12.45 13.30
N LEU A 35 -10.55 11.35 12.78
CA LEU A 35 -9.79 10.13 12.48
C LEU A 35 -8.73 10.38 11.40
N GLN A 36 -9.11 10.99 10.27
CA GLN A 36 -8.18 11.27 9.16
C GLN A 36 -7.00 12.10 9.64
N ARG A 37 -7.25 13.13 10.46
CA ARG A 37 -6.20 13.94 11.05
C ARG A 37 -5.25 13.13 11.93
N ARG A 38 -5.77 12.25 12.79
CA ARG A 38 -4.94 11.39 13.64
C ARG A 38 -4.08 10.43 12.83
N ILE A 39 -4.66 9.78 11.83
CA ILE A 39 -3.94 8.90 10.89
C ILE A 39 -2.78 9.63 10.23
N LEU A 40 -3.00 10.84 9.70
CA LEU A 40 -1.94 11.60 9.05
C LEU A 40 -0.82 12.02 10.01
N LEU A 41 -1.16 12.42 11.24
CA LEU A 41 -0.17 12.77 12.26
C LEU A 41 0.68 11.55 12.67
N ASP A 42 0.05 10.39 12.85
CA ASP A 42 0.76 9.16 13.16
C ASP A 42 1.62 8.68 11.98
N ALA A 43 1.13 8.84 10.75
CA ALA A 43 1.90 8.57 9.56
C ALA A 43 3.15 9.46 9.48
N PHE A 44 3.05 10.74 9.86
CA PHE A 44 4.20 11.64 9.89
C PHE A 44 5.27 11.26 10.92
N ARG A 45 4.93 10.48 11.95
CA ARG A 45 5.96 9.90 12.85
C ARG A 45 6.94 9.01 12.11
N ALA A 46 6.58 8.46 10.95
CA ALA A 46 7.50 7.69 10.12
C ALA A 46 8.74 8.49 9.66
N PHE A 47 8.65 9.83 9.56
CA PHE A 47 9.82 10.67 9.28
C PHE A 47 10.85 10.65 10.40
N GLU A 48 10.40 10.40 11.63
CA GLU A 48 11.22 10.37 12.84
C GLU A 48 11.66 8.93 13.19
N THR A 49 10.86 7.92 12.83
CA THR A 49 11.07 6.53 13.28
C THR A 49 11.66 5.60 12.22
N LEU A 50 11.42 5.86 10.93
CA LEU A 50 11.95 5.02 9.84
C LEU A 50 13.27 5.60 9.32
N TRP A 51 14.36 4.88 9.56
CA TRP A 51 15.74 5.32 9.30
C TRP A 51 16.46 4.51 8.22
N ALA A 52 15.98 3.31 7.88
CA ALA A 52 16.57 2.46 6.86
C ALA A 52 15.65 2.30 5.63
N PRO A 53 16.22 2.17 4.42
CA PRO A 53 15.46 1.81 3.24
C PRO A 53 14.69 0.50 3.40
N GLY A 54 13.47 0.43 2.87
CA GLY A 54 12.61 -0.76 2.89
C GLY A 54 11.79 -0.94 4.18
N GLN A 55 11.91 -0.05 5.17
CA GLN A 55 11.04 -0.10 6.34
C GLN A 55 9.62 0.38 6.02
N ILE A 56 8.64 -0.34 6.56
CA ILE A 56 7.21 -0.02 6.45
C ILE A 56 6.64 0.07 7.86
N LEU A 57 6.06 1.22 8.21
CA LEU A 57 5.35 1.42 9.48
C LEU A 57 3.88 1.06 9.30
N THR A 58 3.39 0.06 10.02
CA THR A 58 1.95 -0.27 10.06
C THR A 58 1.26 0.51 11.17
N LEU A 59 0.19 1.23 10.84
CA LEU A 59 -0.61 1.94 11.82
C LEU A 59 -1.65 1.02 12.49
N PRO A 60 -1.98 1.24 13.78
CA PRO A 60 -2.79 0.31 14.58
C PRO A 60 -4.31 0.51 14.45
N TYR A 61 -4.77 1.23 13.42
CA TYR A 61 -6.20 1.52 13.25
C TYR A 61 -6.94 0.31 12.66
N VAL A 62 -8.18 0.12 13.11
CA VAL A 62 -9.08 -0.93 12.62
C VAL A 62 -10.23 -0.28 11.86
N TRP A 63 -10.52 -0.76 10.65
CA TRP A 63 -11.65 -0.26 9.85
C TRP A 63 -12.97 -0.52 10.55
N ASP A 64 -13.32 -1.79 10.74
CA ASP A 64 -14.46 -2.23 11.52
C ASP A 64 -14.04 -3.44 12.37
N PRO A 65 -14.11 -3.37 13.71
CA PRO A 65 -13.76 -4.49 14.57
C PRO A 65 -14.69 -5.71 14.42
N ALA A 66 -15.92 -5.51 13.94
CA ALA A 66 -16.91 -6.55 13.77
C ALA A 66 -16.98 -7.09 12.34
N ASP A 67 -16.45 -6.35 11.36
CA ASP A 67 -16.54 -6.70 9.94
C ASP A 67 -15.20 -6.56 9.19
N ARG A 68 -14.76 -7.66 8.60
CA ARG A 68 -13.58 -7.74 7.73
C ARG A 68 -13.89 -8.25 6.33
N SER A 69 -15.17 -8.35 5.93
CA SER A 69 -15.53 -8.88 4.62
C SER A 69 -14.99 -8.04 3.45
N TRP A 70 -14.64 -6.77 3.71
CA TRP A 70 -13.98 -5.91 2.73
C TRP A 70 -12.61 -6.46 2.29
N GLU A 71 -11.94 -7.27 3.11
CA GLU A 71 -10.68 -7.90 2.71
C GLU A 71 -10.91 -8.90 1.57
N ASP A 72 -12.06 -9.58 1.54
CA ASP A 72 -12.41 -10.49 0.46
C ASP A 72 -12.80 -9.73 -0.83
N THR A 73 -13.39 -8.54 -0.71
CA THR A 73 -13.78 -7.74 -1.89
C THR A 73 -12.62 -6.97 -2.51
N ASP A 74 -11.68 -6.53 -1.69
CA ASP A 74 -10.60 -5.64 -2.12
C ASP A 74 -9.28 -6.40 -2.33
N PHE A 75 -9.06 -7.48 -1.55
CA PHE A 75 -7.83 -8.27 -1.54
C PHE A 75 -8.08 -9.79 -1.68
N GLY A 76 -9.33 -10.20 -1.91
CA GLY A 76 -9.69 -11.62 -1.97
C GLY A 76 -9.26 -12.33 -3.25
N PRO A 77 -9.22 -13.67 -3.23
CA PRO A 77 -8.90 -14.46 -4.41
C PRO A 77 -9.94 -14.23 -5.53
N GLY A 78 -9.46 -13.83 -6.70
CA GLY A 78 -10.31 -13.57 -7.88
C GLY A 78 -10.69 -12.10 -8.08
N VAL A 79 -10.26 -11.20 -7.20
CA VAL A 79 -10.37 -9.75 -7.41
C VAL A 79 -9.34 -9.33 -8.47
N GLU A 80 -9.81 -8.99 -9.67
CA GLU A 80 -8.97 -8.38 -10.70
C GLU A 80 -8.84 -6.87 -10.40
N LEU A 81 -7.70 -6.47 -9.85
CA LEU A 81 -7.44 -5.07 -9.51
C LEU A 81 -7.43 -4.20 -10.76
N TYR A 82 -7.86 -2.94 -10.61
CA TYR A 82 -7.85 -1.97 -11.71
C TYR A 82 -6.42 -1.79 -12.25
N GLY A 83 -6.21 -2.02 -13.54
CA GLY A 83 -4.89 -1.95 -14.18
C GLY A 83 -4.12 -3.29 -14.23
N VAL A 84 -4.70 -4.38 -13.73
CA VAL A 84 -4.26 -5.75 -14.02
C VAL A 84 -4.97 -6.23 -15.29
N GLY A 85 -4.28 -7.00 -16.14
CA GLY A 85 -4.77 -7.44 -17.44
C GLY A 85 -4.14 -6.70 -18.63
N THR A 86 -4.84 -6.68 -19.77
CA THR A 86 -4.30 -6.02 -20.98
C THR A 86 -4.21 -4.51 -20.76
N PRO A 87 -3.03 -3.89 -20.94
CA PRO A 87 -2.86 -2.45 -20.76
C PRO A 87 -3.79 -1.68 -21.69
N ILE A 88 -4.54 -0.71 -21.15
CA ILE A 88 -5.33 0.23 -21.97
C ILE A 88 -4.40 1.17 -22.76
N GLN A 89 -3.17 1.35 -22.26
CA GLN A 89 -2.12 2.11 -22.93
C GLN A 89 -1.40 1.21 -23.95
N GLY A 90 -1.58 1.50 -25.24
CA GLY A 90 -0.90 0.78 -26.31
C GLY A 90 0.63 0.82 -26.14
N GLY A 91 1.28 -0.34 -26.28
CA GLY A 91 2.74 -0.48 -26.23
C GLY A 91 3.35 -0.70 -24.83
N PHE A 92 2.56 -0.66 -23.77
CA PHE A 92 3.02 -0.91 -22.39
C PHE A 92 2.76 -2.35 -21.95
N ALA A 93 3.35 -3.33 -22.63
CA ALA A 93 3.33 -4.71 -22.12
C ALA A 93 4.08 -4.81 -20.78
N GLU A 94 3.60 -5.68 -19.88
CA GLU A 94 4.27 -5.98 -18.62
C GLU A 94 5.71 -6.44 -18.90
N ARG A 95 6.69 -5.67 -18.43
CA ARG A 95 8.11 -5.98 -18.57
C ARG A 95 8.64 -6.53 -17.27
N THR A 96 9.06 -7.78 -17.27
CA THR A 96 9.85 -8.34 -16.15
C THR A 96 11.19 -7.61 -16.10
N LEU A 97 11.38 -6.77 -15.07
CA LEU A 97 12.67 -6.11 -14.82
C LEU A 97 13.68 -7.16 -14.35
N GLY A 98 14.58 -7.58 -15.22
CA GLY A 98 15.76 -8.35 -14.83
C GLY A 98 16.69 -7.48 -13.97
N ARG A 99 17.18 -8.01 -12.84
CA ARG A 99 18.31 -7.37 -12.14
C ARG A 99 19.49 -7.36 -13.11
N ALA A 100 20.03 -6.19 -13.42
CA ALA A 100 21.32 -6.08 -14.08
C ALA A 100 22.34 -6.84 -13.22
N GLY A 101 22.87 -7.95 -13.76
CA GLY A 101 23.90 -8.71 -13.09
C GLY A 101 25.08 -7.78 -12.77
N ARG A 102 25.51 -7.75 -11.51
CA ARG A 102 26.79 -7.13 -11.16
C ARG A 102 27.85 -7.83 -12.00
N ALA A 103 28.42 -7.13 -12.99
CA ALA A 103 29.67 -7.53 -13.59
C ALA A 103 30.68 -7.62 -12.45
N ARG A 104 31.10 -8.85 -12.11
CA ARG A 104 32.27 -9.05 -11.26
C ARG A 104 33.47 -8.56 -12.06
N ALA A 105 34.14 -7.53 -11.53
CA ALA A 105 35.50 -7.19 -11.93
C ALA A 105 36.47 -8.28 -11.46
#